data_AF-X1UZQ3-F1
#
_entry.id   AF-X1UZQ3-F1
#
_cell.length_a   1.000
_cell.length_b   1.000
_cell.length_c   1.000
_cell.angle_alpha   90.00
_cell.angle_beta   90.00
_cell.angle_gamma   90.00
#
_symmetry.space_group_name_H-M   'P 1'
#
loop_
_entity.id
_entity.type
_entity.pdbx_description
1 polymer ?
#
loop_
_entity_poly.entity_id
_entity_poly.type
_entity_poly.pdbx_seq_one_letter_code
_entity_poly.pdbx_strand_id
1 'polypeptide(L)'
;IYFSTDTLVLERDTGAAWVEVVRGETATRLAQLAEKAHSSLTGIGVADHHARYSDAEAQAQAAALIAIHTAIAAAHHTKTTDAGEITTGTFPVVRGGTGLSTIALGGILYASALDVLSRLAPTAANQVLRSTAVNALQFAALIASDIPNLDASKVISGRFPVDRLPAMTDEKIWKGTGGNVEEVDMPAAGLASGLIVMWHG
;
A
#
# COMPACT_ATOMS: atom_id res chain seq x y z
N ILE A 1 -25.68 72.96 45.60
CA ILE A 1 -24.38 73.64 45.40
C ILE A 1 -24.54 74.47 44.13
N TYR A 2 -24.20 75.75 44.14
CA TYR A 2 -24.33 76.67 43.02
C TYR A 2 -22.96 77.23 42.68
N PHE A 3 -22.63 77.31 41.38
CA PHE A 3 -21.40 77.93 40.93
C PHE A 3 -21.75 79.26 40.25
N SER A 4 -21.27 80.37 40.82
CA SER A 4 -21.38 81.69 40.20
C SER A 4 -20.25 81.86 39.19
N THR A 5 -20.59 81.92 37.90
CA THR A 5 -19.63 82.07 36.80
C THR A 5 -18.95 83.44 36.80
N ASP A 6 -19.66 84.48 37.25
CA ASP A 6 -19.17 85.85 37.22
C ASP A 6 -18.16 86.12 38.34
N THR A 7 -18.27 85.40 39.45
CA THR A 7 -17.39 85.57 40.63
C THR A 7 -16.46 84.38 40.86
N LEU A 8 -16.65 83.29 40.11
CA LEU A 8 -15.92 82.03 40.23
C LEU A 8 -15.98 81.46 41.65
N VAL A 9 -17.15 81.52 42.27
CA VAL A 9 -17.40 81.03 43.63
C VAL A 9 -18.36 79.85 43.59
N LEU A 10 -18.01 78.79 44.33
CA LEU A 10 -18.90 77.69 44.61
C LEU A 10 -19.56 77.93 45.97
N GLU A 11 -20.86 78.05 45.99
CA GLU A 11 -21.66 78.29 47.19
C GLU A 11 -22.52 77.05 47.49
N ARG A 12 -22.74 76.79 48.77
CA ARG A 12 -23.75 75.81 49.21
C ARG A 12 -24.83 76.52 50.00
N ASP A 13 -26.06 76.13 49.73
CA ASP A 13 -27.18 76.50 50.58
C ASP A 13 -27.11 75.69 51.88
N THR A 14 -27.18 76.40 53.01
CA THR A 14 -27.24 75.80 54.35
C THR A 14 -28.66 75.75 54.90
N GLY A 15 -29.65 76.16 54.10
CA GLY A 15 -31.06 76.30 54.48
C GLY A 15 -31.39 77.65 55.14
N ALA A 16 -30.38 78.39 55.60
CA ALA A 16 -30.51 79.74 56.16
C ALA A 16 -29.82 80.82 55.32
N ALA A 17 -28.72 80.46 54.63
CA ALA A 17 -27.98 81.34 53.75
C ALA A 17 -27.12 80.54 52.76
N TRP A 18 -26.72 81.20 51.67
CA TRP A 18 -25.67 80.72 50.78
C TRP A 18 -24.30 81.02 51.38
N VAL A 19 -23.51 79.97 51.55
CA VAL A 19 -22.17 80.06 52.13
C VAL A 19 -21.14 79.66 51.08
N GLU A 20 -20.14 80.51 50.89
CA GLU A 20 -18.98 80.23 50.04
C GLU A 20 -18.23 78.99 50.55
N VAL A 21 -18.10 78.00 49.69
CA VAL A 21 -17.38 76.76 49.96
C VAL A 21 -15.95 76.85 49.44
N VAL A 22 -15.79 77.39 48.23
CA VAL A 22 -14.48 77.56 47.59
C VAL A 22 -14.55 78.61 46.49
N ARG A 23 -13.42 79.28 46.19
CA ARG A 23 -13.30 80.33 45.16
C ARG A 23 -12.18 80.05 44.17
N GLY A 24 -12.28 80.68 43.01
CA GLY A 24 -11.25 80.74 41.99
C GLY A 24 -11.12 79.43 41.23
N GLU A 25 -9.90 79.10 40.82
CA GLU A 25 -9.65 77.93 39.96
C GLU A 25 -10.13 76.62 40.59
N THR A 26 -10.02 76.48 41.91
CA THR A 26 -10.52 75.33 42.66
C THR A 26 -12.04 75.18 42.54
N ALA A 27 -12.79 76.30 42.58
CA ALA A 27 -14.25 76.29 42.40
C ALA A 27 -14.64 75.83 40.99
N THR A 28 -13.92 76.31 39.98
CA THR A 28 -14.11 75.89 38.59
C THR A 28 -13.81 74.41 38.40
N ARG A 29 -12.71 73.90 38.97
CA ARG A 29 -12.35 72.47 38.88
C ARG A 29 -13.38 71.58 39.58
N LEU A 30 -13.91 72.00 40.75
CA LEU A 30 -14.96 71.26 41.44
C LEU A 30 -16.29 71.26 40.66
N ALA A 31 -16.65 72.40 40.05
CA ALA A 31 -17.83 72.49 39.18
C ALA A 31 -17.69 71.58 37.93
N GLN A 32 -16.52 71.58 37.29
CA GLN A 32 -16.21 70.72 36.14
C GLN A 32 -16.21 69.23 36.50
N LEU A 33 -15.81 68.87 37.73
CA LEU A 33 -15.82 67.48 38.19
C LEU A 33 -17.26 66.95 38.38
N ALA A 34 -18.22 67.82 38.72
CA ALA A 34 -19.63 67.47 38.81
C ALA A 34 -20.28 67.23 37.43
N GLU A 35 -19.76 67.86 36.38
CA GLU A 35 -20.24 67.71 35.00
C GLU A 35 -19.69 66.45 34.31
N LYS A 36 -18.59 65.89 34.82
CA LYS A 36 -17.98 64.64 34.37
C LYS A 36 -18.64 63.40 35.00
N ALA A 37 -19.97 63.37 35.04
CA ALA A 37 -20.74 62.19 35.45
C ALA A 37 -20.46 61.02 34.49
N HIS A 38 -20.63 59.77 34.93
CA HIS A 38 -20.44 58.56 34.08
C HIS A 38 -21.42 58.45 32.89
N SER A 39 -22.45 59.29 32.83
CA SER A 39 -23.31 59.50 31.65
C SER A 39 -22.75 60.56 30.68
N SER A 40 -21.74 61.33 31.09
CA SER A 40 -20.96 62.26 30.29
C SER A 40 -19.85 61.53 29.54
N LEU A 41 -20.23 60.48 28.81
CA LEU A 41 -19.41 59.87 27.77
C LEU A 41 -19.38 60.79 26.52
N THR A 42 -19.20 62.10 26.73
CA THR A 42 -19.09 63.07 25.65
C THR A 42 -17.81 62.77 24.89
N GLY A 43 -17.97 62.34 23.63
CA GLY A 43 -16.86 61.91 22.78
C GLY A 43 -16.51 60.43 22.85
N ILE A 44 -17.23 59.62 23.64
CA ILE A 44 -17.13 58.15 23.61
C ILE A 44 -18.34 57.62 22.83
N GLY A 45 -18.12 57.31 21.55
CA GLY A 45 -19.12 56.80 20.63
C GLY A 45 -19.11 55.27 20.52
N VAL A 46 -19.95 54.75 19.64
CA VAL A 46 -19.97 53.32 19.27
C VAL A 46 -18.60 52.82 18.80
N ALA A 47 -17.75 53.74 18.31
CA ALA A 47 -16.40 53.45 17.87
C ALA A 47 -15.41 53.15 19.00
N ASP A 48 -15.58 53.80 20.16
CA ASP A 48 -14.78 53.54 21.36
C ASP A 48 -15.14 52.21 22.03
N HIS A 49 -16.25 51.61 21.59
CA HIS A 49 -16.66 50.24 21.90
C HIS A 49 -16.17 49.19 20.89
N HIS A 50 -15.30 49.54 19.92
CA HIS A 50 -14.71 48.55 18.99
C HIS A 50 -13.54 47.75 19.58
N ALA A 51 -13.58 47.44 20.88
CA ALA A 51 -12.69 46.44 21.48
C ALA A 51 -13.19 45.00 21.24
N ARG A 52 -14.37 44.81 20.66
CA ARG A 52 -14.86 43.51 20.18
C ARG A 52 -15.10 43.61 18.68
N TYR A 53 -14.54 42.66 17.94
CA TYR A 53 -14.80 42.46 16.51
C TYR A 53 -16.29 42.63 16.21
N SER A 54 -16.61 43.37 15.15
CA SER A 54 -17.97 43.36 14.62
C SER A 54 -18.33 41.95 14.14
N ASP A 55 -19.61 41.61 14.12
CA ASP A 55 -20.08 40.30 13.63
C ASP A 55 -19.58 40.02 12.20
N ALA A 56 -19.47 41.06 11.38
CA ALA A 56 -18.92 41.00 10.04
C ALA A 56 -17.42 40.67 10.02
N GLU A 57 -16.61 41.28 10.89
CA GLU A 57 -15.18 40.98 11.00
C GLU A 57 -14.93 39.58 11.55
N ALA A 58 -15.73 39.14 12.53
CA ALA A 58 -15.70 37.79 13.07
C ALA A 58 -16.09 36.74 12.01
N GLN A 59 -17.10 37.02 11.18
CA GLN A 59 -17.51 36.16 10.08
C GLN A 59 -16.47 36.14 8.95
N ALA A 60 -15.83 37.27 8.64
CA ALA A 60 -14.74 37.33 7.67
C ALA A 60 -13.52 36.52 8.14
N GLN A 61 -13.15 36.61 9.42
CA GLN A 61 -12.11 35.75 10.00
C GLN A 61 -12.51 34.27 9.99
N ALA A 62 -13.74 33.94 10.38
CA ALA A 62 -14.22 32.56 10.35
C ALA A 62 -14.22 31.99 8.94
N ALA A 63 -14.66 32.74 7.93
CA ALA A 63 -14.64 32.33 6.53
C ALA A 63 -13.20 32.13 6.03
N ALA A 64 -12.28 33.01 6.38
CA ALA A 64 -10.86 32.85 6.06
C ALA A 64 -10.27 31.59 6.72
N LEU A 65 -10.56 31.35 8.01
CA LEU A 65 -10.12 30.15 8.71
C LEU A 65 -10.75 28.88 8.13
N ILE A 66 -12.04 28.91 7.76
CA ILE A 66 -12.73 27.76 7.14
C ILE A 66 -12.13 27.47 5.77
N ALA A 67 -11.82 28.49 4.95
CA ALA A 67 -11.18 28.30 3.65
C ALA A 67 -9.77 27.69 3.77
N ILE A 68 -9.00 28.11 4.79
CA ILE A 68 -7.71 27.50 5.12
C ILE A 68 -7.91 26.05 5.56
N HIS A 69 -8.87 25.78 6.44
CA HIS A 69 -9.16 24.42 6.90
C HIS A 69 -9.70 23.53 5.79
N THR A 70 -10.51 23.99 4.84
CA THR A 70 -11.01 23.16 3.73
C THR A 70 -9.91 22.84 2.72
N ALA A 71 -9.02 23.79 2.44
CA ALA A 71 -7.83 23.54 1.63
C ALA A 71 -6.87 22.54 2.31
N ILE A 72 -6.70 22.65 3.63
CA ILE A 72 -5.92 21.69 4.43
C ILE A 72 -6.66 20.36 4.58
N ALA A 73 -7.99 20.35 4.67
CA ALA A 73 -8.80 19.15 4.82
C ALA A 73 -8.86 18.35 3.51
N ALA A 74 -8.84 18.99 2.34
CA ALA A 74 -8.56 18.28 1.09
C ALA A 74 -7.17 17.62 1.10
N ALA A 75 -6.20 18.19 1.81
CA ALA A 75 -4.89 17.59 2.06
C ALA A 75 -4.82 16.62 3.28
N HIS A 76 -5.78 16.68 4.22
CA HIS A 76 -5.77 16.00 5.53
C HIS A 76 -6.91 14.96 5.71
N HIS A 77 -7.89 14.90 4.81
CA HIS A 77 -8.80 13.76 4.64
C HIS A 77 -8.16 12.63 3.81
N THR A 78 -6.83 12.62 3.82
CA THR A 78 -5.88 11.57 3.44
C THR A 78 -5.98 10.32 4.33
N LYS A 79 -7.21 9.85 4.61
CA LYS A 79 -7.38 8.47 5.09
C LYS A 79 -7.14 7.46 3.97
N THR A 80 -7.09 7.93 2.74
CA THR A 80 -6.67 7.19 1.56
C THR A 80 -5.64 8.04 0.83
N THR A 81 -4.41 7.57 0.75
CA THR A 81 -3.50 7.95 -0.32
C THR A 81 -4.01 7.29 -1.60
N ASP A 82 -4.12 8.04 -2.69
CA ASP A 82 -4.48 7.44 -3.96
C ASP A 82 -3.37 6.45 -4.36
N ALA A 83 -3.73 5.31 -4.96
CA ALA A 83 -2.74 4.29 -5.32
C ALA A 83 -1.63 4.85 -6.24
N GLY A 84 -1.96 5.86 -7.06
CA GLY A 84 -0.99 6.56 -7.93
C GLY A 84 -0.03 7.49 -7.19
N GLU A 85 -0.36 7.92 -5.96
CA GLU A 85 0.52 8.75 -5.13
C GLU A 85 1.62 7.91 -4.45
N ILE A 86 1.46 6.59 -4.44
CA ILE A 86 2.38 5.64 -3.82
C ILE A 86 3.50 5.35 -4.82
N THR A 87 4.51 6.20 -4.78
CA THR A 87 5.66 6.17 -5.70
C THR A 87 6.81 5.31 -5.18
N THR A 88 6.76 4.88 -3.91
CA THR A 88 7.80 4.06 -3.26
C THR A 88 7.20 3.11 -2.21
N GLY A 89 7.99 2.12 -1.78
CA GLY A 89 7.55 1.11 -0.80
C GLY A 89 6.87 -0.10 -1.44
N THR A 90 6.32 -0.98 -0.61
CA THR A 90 5.59 -2.16 -1.05
C THR A 90 4.26 -2.26 -0.30
N PHE A 91 3.22 -2.73 -1.00
CA PHE A 91 1.99 -3.15 -0.33
C PHE A 91 2.13 -4.57 0.20
N PRO A 92 1.67 -4.86 1.44
CA PRO A 92 1.57 -6.23 1.92
C PRO A 92 0.53 -7.02 1.11
N VAL A 93 0.66 -8.34 1.09
CA VAL A 93 -0.21 -9.24 0.30
C VAL A 93 -1.68 -9.11 0.70
N VAL A 94 -1.97 -8.95 1.99
CA VAL A 94 -3.33 -8.73 2.52
C VAL A 94 -4.01 -7.47 1.96
N ARG A 95 -3.26 -6.55 1.35
CA ARG A 95 -3.77 -5.34 0.68
C ARG A 95 -3.61 -5.39 -0.84
N GLY A 96 -3.51 -6.60 -1.41
CA GLY A 96 -3.38 -6.80 -2.87
C GLY A 96 -1.98 -6.56 -3.43
N GLY A 97 -0.98 -6.28 -2.59
CA GLY A 97 0.41 -6.16 -3.01
C GLY A 97 1.10 -7.52 -3.15
N THR A 98 2.38 -7.50 -3.54
CA THR A 98 3.23 -8.70 -3.53
C THR A 98 4.11 -8.79 -2.28
N GLY A 99 4.23 -7.71 -1.51
CA GLY A 99 5.20 -7.58 -0.42
C GLY A 99 6.66 -7.52 -0.88
N LEU A 100 6.94 -7.53 -2.18
CA LEU A 100 8.29 -7.61 -2.76
C LEU A 100 8.65 -6.29 -3.46
N SER A 101 9.88 -5.79 -3.24
CA SER A 101 10.39 -4.58 -3.90
C SER A 101 10.80 -4.83 -5.35
N THR A 102 11.25 -6.05 -5.65
CA THR A 102 11.72 -6.46 -6.97
C THR A 102 11.38 -7.94 -7.23
N ILE A 103 11.30 -8.28 -8.51
CA ILE A 103 11.11 -9.64 -9.00
C ILE A 103 12.20 -9.91 -10.04
N ALA A 104 12.79 -11.10 -10.02
CA ALA A 104 13.81 -11.49 -10.99
C ALA A 104 13.20 -11.68 -12.38
N LEU A 105 13.92 -11.26 -13.43
CA LEU A 105 13.52 -11.52 -14.81
C LEU A 105 13.41 -13.03 -15.08
N GLY A 106 12.33 -13.44 -15.74
CA GLY A 106 12.04 -14.86 -16.00
C GLY A 106 11.70 -15.67 -14.74
N GLY A 107 11.66 -15.05 -13.56
CA GLY A 107 11.19 -15.69 -12.33
C GLY A 107 9.68 -15.78 -12.25
N ILE A 108 9.22 -16.57 -11.28
CA ILE A 108 7.81 -16.71 -10.94
C ILE A 108 7.56 -16.19 -9.53
N LEU A 109 6.34 -15.70 -9.31
CA LEU A 109 5.79 -15.50 -7.97
C LEU A 109 4.93 -16.71 -7.61
N TYR A 110 5.13 -17.22 -6.40
CA TYR A 110 4.32 -18.32 -5.89
C TYR A 110 3.94 -18.05 -4.43
N ALA A 111 2.78 -18.55 -4.02
CA ALA A 111 2.35 -18.47 -2.64
C ALA A 111 3.11 -19.52 -1.80
N SER A 112 3.88 -19.06 -0.82
CA SER A 112 4.55 -19.94 0.15
C SER A 112 3.79 -20.05 1.47
N ALA A 113 2.80 -19.16 1.69
CA ALA A 113 1.80 -19.22 2.75
C ALA A 113 0.54 -18.44 2.35
N LEU A 114 -0.52 -18.48 3.17
CA LEU A 114 -1.82 -17.83 2.89
C LEU A 114 -1.70 -16.36 2.48
N ASP A 115 -0.84 -15.61 3.16
CA ASP A 115 -0.63 -14.17 2.94
C ASP A 115 0.83 -13.84 2.55
N VAL A 116 1.54 -14.82 1.97
CA VAL A 116 2.95 -14.64 1.58
C VAL A 116 3.16 -15.08 0.14
N LEU A 117 3.53 -14.12 -0.70
CA LEU A 117 4.08 -14.36 -2.03
C LEU A 117 5.60 -14.33 -1.95
N SER A 118 6.22 -15.39 -2.47
CA SER A 118 7.67 -15.51 -2.60
C SER A 118 8.07 -15.47 -4.07
N ARG A 119 9.34 -15.17 -4.33
CA ARG A 119 9.93 -15.20 -5.68
C ARG A 119 10.77 -16.44 -5.86
N LEU A 120 10.68 -17.04 -7.04
CA LEU A 120 11.57 -18.12 -7.47
C LEU A 120 12.14 -17.77 -8.85
N ALA A 121 13.46 -17.62 -8.93
CA ALA A 121 14.15 -17.39 -10.18
C ALA A 121 14.67 -18.71 -10.77
N PRO A 122 14.69 -18.88 -12.09
CA PRO A 122 15.42 -19.98 -12.72
C PRO A 122 16.91 -19.86 -12.39
N THR A 123 17.55 -21.00 -12.14
CA THR A 123 18.99 -21.03 -11.78
C THR A 123 19.86 -21.46 -12.96
N ALA A 124 19.28 -22.09 -13.98
CA ALA A 124 19.91 -22.44 -15.24
C ALA A 124 18.87 -22.60 -16.37
N ALA A 125 19.32 -22.71 -17.61
CA ALA A 125 18.47 -23.07 -18.73
C ALA A 125 17.94 -24.52 -18.61
N ASN A 126 16.86 -24.83 -19.34
CA ASN A 126 16.28 -26.18 -19.45
C ASN A 126 15.83 -26.80 -18.11
N GLN A 127 15.42 -25.95 -17.16
CA GLN A 127 14.86 -26.40 -15.90
C GLN A 127 13.34 -26.50 -15.97
N VAL A 128 12.79 -27.45 -15.22
CA VAL A 128 11.35 -27.61 -14.99
C VAL A 128 11.02 -27.17 -13.56
N LEU A 129 9.82 -26.64 -13.37
CA LEU A 129 9.29 -26.29 -12.05
C LEU A 129 8.84 -27.57 -11.32
N ARG A 130 9.30 -27.74 -10.08
CA ARG A 130 8.96 -28.90 -9.23
C ARG A 130 8.57 -28.47 -7.83
N SER A 131 7.62 -29.20 -7.26
CA SER A 131 7.30 -29.12 -5.83
C SER A 131 8.23 -30.07 -5.06
N THR A 132 8.92 -29.55 -4.05
CA THR A 132 9.86 -30.34 -3.22
C THR A 132 9.32 -30.65 -1.84
N ALA A 133 8.34 -29.88 -1.38
CA ALA A 133 7.63 -30.07 -0.14
C ALA A 133 6.31 -29.27 -0.20
N VAL A 134 5.52 -29.36 0.87
CA VAL A 134 4.35 -28.50 1.04
C VAL A 134 4.78 -27.03 0.96
N ASN A 135 4.16 -26.27 0.04
CA ASN A 135 4.44 -24.86 -0.21
C ASN A 135 5.89 -24.52 -0.62
N ALA A 136 6.66 -25.50 -1.10
CA ALA A 136 8.03 -25.29 -1.56
C ALA A 136 8.19 -25.68 -3.02
N LEU A 137 8.57 -24.71 -3.85
CA LEU A 137 8.83 -24.90 -5.28
C LEU A 137 10.30 -24.63 -5.60
N GLN A 138 10.84 -25.36 -6.59
CA GLN A 138 12.16 -25.12 -7.14
C GLN A 138 12.20 -25.30 -8.66
N PHE A 139 13.12 -24.59 -9.33
CA PHE A 139 13.54 -24.95 -10.68
C PHE A 139 14.74 -25.90 -10.61
N ALA A 140 14.68 -26.99 -11.35
CA ALA A 140 15.81 -27.91 -11.48
C ALA A 140 15.76 -28.66 -12.83
N ALA A 141 16.78 -29.45 -13.19
CA ALA A 141 16.80 -30.30 -14.40
C ALA A 141 15.96 -31.60 -14.30
N LEU A 142 15.15 -31.93 -15.31
CA LEU A 142 14.34 -33.18 -15.33
C LEU A 142 15.22 -34.41 -15.06
N ILE A 143 14.82 -35.28 -14.13
CA ILE A 143 15.55 -36.51 -13.79
C ILE A 143 14.74 -37.76 -14.15
N ALA A 144 15.40 -38.92 -14.22
CA ALA A 144 14.77 -40.17 -14.62
C ALA A 144 13.54 -40.54 -13.74
N SER A 145 13.56 -40.23 -12.45
CA SER A 145 12.43 -40.52 -11.54
C SER A 145 11.22 -39.63 -11.78
N ASP A 146 11.35 -38.51 -12.50
CA ASP A 146 10.22 -37.67 -12.89
C ASP A 146 9.49 -38.24 -14.11
N ILE A 147 10.13 -39.15 -14.85
CA ILE A 147 9.59 -39.73 -16.06
C ILE A 147 8.78 -40.97 -15.65
N PRO A 148 7.46 -41.01 -15.93
CA PRO A 148 6.65 -42.18 -15.62
C PRO A 148 7.06 -43.38 -16.51
N ASN A 149 6.58 -44.57 -16.16
CA ASN A 149 6.69 -45.72 -17.06
C ASN A 149 6.05 -45.38 -18.42
N LEU A 150 6.75 -45.74 -19.48
CA LEU A 150 6.33 -45.46 -20.84
C LEU A 150 6.00 -46.75 -21.56
N ASP A 151 4.87 -46.75 -22.28
CA ASP A 151 4.55 -47.80 -23.22
C ASP A 151 5.54 -47.80 -24.40
N ALA A 152 5.75 -48.97 -25.00
CA ALA A 152 6.69 -49.13 -26.12
C ALA A 152 6.36 -48.22 -27.33
N SER A 153 5.09 -47.84 -27.51
CA SER A 153 4.64 -46.91 -28.54
C SER A 153 5.24 -45.51 -28.43
N LYS A 154 5.83 -45.14 -27.28
CA LYS A 154 6.53 -43.87 -27.08
C LYS A 154 7.92 -43.82 -27.74
N VAL A 155 8.45 -44.95 -28.20
CA VAL A 155 9.70 -45.00 -28.98
C VAL A 155 9.34 -44.99 -30.47
N ILE A 156 9.41 -43.80 -31.09
CA ILE A 156 8.94 -43.57 -32.47
C ILE A 156 10.05 -43.68 -33.53
N SER A 157 11.31 -43.78 -33.12
CA SER A 157 12.47 -43.85 -34.02
C SER A 157 13.71 -44.38 -33.30
N GLY A 158 14.75 -44.71 -34.08
CA GLY A 158 16.00 -45.30 -33.58
C GLY A 158 15.97 -46.84 -33.48
N ARG A 159 17.11 -47.43 -33.12
CA ARG A 159 17.26 -48.88 -32.87
C ARG A 159 17.75 -49.07 -31.43
N PHE A 160 17.17 -50.04 -30.71
CA PHE A 160 17.69 -50.41 -29.38
C PHE A 160 19.10 -51.02 -29.49
N PRO A 161 20.05 -50.63 -28.62
CA PRO A 161 21.35 -51.30 -28.54
C PRO A 161 21.18 -52.75 -28.08
N VAL A 162 22.11 -53.63 -28.47
CA VAL A 162 22.03 -55.07 -28.20
C VAL A 162 21.92 -55.40 -26.71
N ASP A 163 22.57 -54.63 -25.84
CA ASP A 163 22.53 -54.80 -24.37
C ASP A 163 21.14 -54.58 -23.76
N ARG A 164 20.21 -53.97 -24.51
CA ARG A 164 18.82 -53.73 -24.12
C ARG A 164 17.86 -54.77 -24.70
N LEU A 165 18.33 -55.65 -25.57
CA LEU A 165 17.58 -56.80 -26.02
C LEU A 165 17.70 -57.92 -24.97
N PRO A 166 16.72 -58.83 -24.85
CA PRO A 166 16.88 -60.01 -24.01
C PRO A 166 18.18 -60.77 -24.37
N ALA A 167 18.81 -61.44 -23.40
CA ALA A 167 19.94 -62.31 -23.70
C ALA A 167 19.46 -63.59 -24.37
N MET A 168 20.24 -64.11 -25.31
CA MET A 168 20.05 -65.44 -25.88
C MET A 168 21.05 -66.38 -25.19
N THR A 169 20.61 -67.55 -24.79
CA THR A 169 21.50 -68.64 -24.40
C THR A 169 22.22 -69.19 -25.63
N ASP A 170 23.41 -69.77 -25.43
CA ASP A 170 24.20 -70.30 -26.54
C ASP A 170 23.38 -71.32 -27.34
N GLU A 171 23.59 -71.33 -28.67
CA GLU A 171 22.95 -72.27 -29.60
C GLU A 171 21.41 -72.16 -29.70
N LYS A 172 20.84 -71.00 -29.33
CA LYS A 172 19.42 -70.70 -29.57
C LYS A 172 19.19 -69.71 -30.71
N ILE A 173 17.94 -69.54 -31.11
CA ILE A 173 17.44 -68.45 -31.96
C ILE A 173 16.11 -67.95 -31.42
N TRP A 174 15.75 -66.73 -31.80
CA TRP A 174 14.46 -66.14 -31.49
C TRP A 174 13.46 -66.39 -32.62
N LYS A 175 12.30 -66.93 -32.28
CA LYS A 175 11.15 -67.08 -33.19
C LYS A 175 9.99 -66.20 -32.70
N GLY A 176 9.24 -65.62 -33.62
CA GLY A 176 8.04 -64.82 -33.32
C GLY A 176 8.05 -63.41 -33.90
N THR A 177 6.93 -62.71 -33.73
CA THR A 177 6.69 -61.37 -34.29
C THR A 177 6.04 -60.48 -33.22
N GLY A 178 6.42 -59.21 -33.15
CA GLY A 178 5.68 -58.19 -32.38
C GLY A 178 5.72 -58.36 -30.86
N GLY A 179 6.91 -58.47 -30.27
CA GLY A 179 7.11 -58.49 -28.80
C GLY A 179 6.87 -59.83 -28.11
N ASN A 180 6.20 -60.78 -28.77
CA ASN A 180 6.07 -62.17 -28.31
C ASN A 180 7.12 -63.05 -29.00
N VAL A 181 8.36 -62.96 -28.51
CA VAL A 181 9.50 -63.70 -29.04
C VAL A 181 9.83 -64.83 -28.07
N GLU A 182 9.90 -66.06 -28.58
CA GLU A 182 10.30 -67.24 -27.80
C GLU A 182 11.70 -67.70 -28.26
N GLU A 183 12.49 -68.17 -27.31
CA GLU A 183 13.79 -68.78 -27.56
C GLU A 183 13.64 -70.26 -27.94
N VAL A 184 14.24 -70.66 -29.06
CA VAL A 184 14.24 -72.06 -29.52
C VAL A 184 15.62 -72.52 -29.90
N ASP A 185 15.83 -73.85 -29.86
CA ASP A 185 17.04 -74.48 -30.35
C ASP A 185 17.37 -74.05 -31.77
N MET A 186 18.65 -73.79 -32.02
CA MET A 186 19.16 -73.76 -33.37
C MET A 186 18.83 -75.10 -34.05
N PRO A 187 18.25 -75.10 -35.26
CA PRO A 187 17.97 -76.34 -35.96
C PRO A 187 19.27 -77.13 -36.16
N ALA A 188 19.23 -78.43 -35.84
CA ALA A 188 20.38 -79.34 -35.84
C ALA A 188 21.10 -79.44 -37.21
N ALA A 189 20.44 -79.05 -38.30
CA ALA A 189 21.08 -78.76 -39.56
C ALA A 189 21.51 -77.29 -39.54
N GLY A 190 22.76 -77.05 -39.12
CA GLY A 190 23.32 -75.70 -38.98
C GLY A 190 22.97 -74.82 -40.18
N LEU A 191 22.63 -73.56 -39.90
CA LEU A 191 22.31 -72.56 -40.91
C LEU A 191 23.46 -72.52 -41.94
N ALA A 192 23.27 -73.16 -43.09
CA ALA A 192 24.24 -73.14 -44.16
C ALA A 192 24.48 -71.66 -44.50
N SER A 193 25.69 -71.19 -44.22
CA SER A 193 26.14 -69.81 -44.41
C SER A 193 25.64 -69.28 -45.76
N GLY A 194 24.59 -68.44 -45.75
CA GLY A 194 24.12 -67.73 -46.93
C GLY A 194 22.61 -67.77 -47.22
N LEU A 195 21.79 -68.56 -46.53
CA LEU A 195 20.37 -68.65 -46.86
C LEU A 195 19.45 -68.44 -45.64
N ILE A 196 18.96 -67.21 -45.48
CA ILE A 196 17.72 -66.97 -44.71
C ILE A 196 16.60 -67.55 -45.56
N VAL A 197 16.30 -68.84 -45.36
CA VAL A 197 15.05 -69.41 -45.86
C VAL A 197 13.96 -68.89 -44.93
N MET A 198 13.16 -67.94 -45.42
CA MET A 198 11.89 -67.62 -44.77
C MET A 198 11.05 -68.89 -44.78
N TRP A 199 10.95 -69.55 -43.63
CA TRP A 199 10.01 -70.65 -43.42
C TRP A 199 8.59 -70.12 -43.67
N HIS A 200 7.84 -70.77 -44.57
CA HIS A 200 6.41 -70.52 -44.80
C HIS A 200 5.69 -71.84 -44.58
N GLY A 201 4.89 -71.92 -43.51
CA GLY A 201 3.94 -73.00 -43.25
C GLY A 201 4.54 -74.25 -42.63
#